data_AF-A0AAE0LMP4-F1
#
_entry.id   AF-A0AAE0LMP4-F1
#
_cell.length_a   1.000
_cell.length_b   1.000
_cell.length_c   1.000
_cell.angle_alpha   90.00
_cell.angle_beta   90.00
_cell.angle_gamma   90.00
#
_symmetry.space_group_name_H-M   'P 1'
#
loop_
_entity.id
_entity.type
_entity.pdbx_description
1 polymer ?
#
loop_
_entity_poly.entity_id
_entity_poly.type
_entity_poly.pdbx_seq_one_letter_code
_entity_poly.pdbx_strand_id
1 'polypeptide(L)'
;MIAPKVLAFASLLASAIAGPIAAPSPASEAEFNDIVKRAEGIHLVNCKNGATNIYSVVVYCANDGNCNFPPSSGNACHPTSGVMAWEGGGQSCGFSTGVYFSWNIQSDAQSKPNYTKVGSGGNGFRDYDIYKDDQHEMYSDSNGYSCKSIYYAI
;
A
#
# COMPACT_ATOMS: atom_id res chain seq x y z
N MET A 1 -40.67 -48.16 54.41
CA MET A 1 -41.69 -48.52 53.39
C MET A 1 -41.75 -47.40 52.36
N ILE A 2 -41.97 -47.78 51.09
CA ILE A 2 -42.25 -46.97 49.89
C ILE A 2 -41.02 -46.51 49.07
N ALA A 3 -40.72 -47.33 48.07
CA ALA A 3 -40.14 -46.96 46.77
C ALA A 3 -41.28 -46.63 45.78
N PRO A 4 -41.04 -46.45 44.47
CA PRO A 4 -40.19 -45.48 43.75
C PRO A 4 -41.03 -44.67 42.72
N LYS A 5 -40.42 -43.77 41.94
CA LYS A 5 -40.89 -43.50 40.56
C LYS A 5 -39.77 -42.99 39.66
N VAL A 6 -39.59 -43.76 38.60
CA VAL A 6 -38.62 -43.66 37.50
C VAL A 6 -39.04 -42.54 36.55
N LEU A 7 -38.07 -41.80 36.01
CA LEU A 7 -38.20 -41.13 34.71
C LEU A 7 -36.84 -41.19 34.02
N ALA A 8 -36.79 -42.03 32.99
CA ALA A 8 -35.65 -42.20 32.10
C ALA A 8 -35.64 -41.08 31.06
N PHE A 9 -34.49 -40.46 30.85
CA PHE A 9 -34.22 -39.63 29.67
C PHE A 9 -33.12 -40.30 28.85
N ALA A 10 -33.51 -40.88 27.72
CA ALA A 10 -32.60 -41.25 26.65
C ALA A 10 -32.24 -39.98 25.88
N SER A 11 -30.95 -39.71 25.68
CA SER A 11 -30.49 -38.72 24.70
C SER A 11 -29.38 -39.32 23.86
N LEU A 12 -29.52 -39.11 22.55
CA LEU A 12 -28.78 -39.77 21.49
C LEU A 12 -27.30 -39.37 21.46
N LEU A 13 -26.43 -40.37 21.30
CA LEU A 13 -25.05 -40.21 20.86
C LEU A 13 -25.05 -39.91 19.35
N ALA A 14 -24.74 -38.67 18.97
CA ALA A 14 -24.39 -38.31 17.60
C ALA A 14 -22.86 -38.28 17.47
N SER A 15 -22.28 -39.35 16.94
CA SER A 15 -20.86 -39.36 16.55
C SER A 15 -20.68 -38.60 15.24
N ALA A 16 -20.17 -37.37 15.33
CA ALA A 16 -19.69 -36.63 14.17
C ALA A 16 -18.30 -37.14 13.78
N ILE A 17 -18.21 -37.93 12.70
CA ILE A 17 -16.94 -38.23 12.05
C ILE A 17 -16.49 -36.99 11.26
N ALA A 18 -15.55 -36.24 11.82
CA ALA A 18 -14.87 -35.17 11.10
C ALA A 18 -13.98 -35.79 10.02
N GLY A 19 -14.34 -35.61 8.74
CA GLY A 19 -13.45 -35.88 7.62
C GLY A 19 -12.26 -34.91 7.60
N PRO A 20 -11.13 -35.27 6.98
CA PRO A 20 -9.96 -34.41 6.91
C PRO A 20 -10.31 -33.14 6.14
N ILE A 21 -10.16 -31.99 6.81
CA ILE A 21 -10.24 -30.66 6.19
C ILE A 21 -9.03 -30.57 5.25
N ALA A 22 -9.28 -30.53 3.95
CA ALA A 22 -8.25 -30.21 2.97
C ALA A 22 -7.67 -28.83 3.31
N ALA A 23 -6.34 -28.75 3.45
CA ALA A 23 -5.66 -27.47 3.61
C ALA A 23 -5.99 -26.58 2.40
N PRO A 24 -6.24 -25.27 2.59
CA PRO A 24 -6.46 -24.37 1.47
C PRO A 24 -5.25 -24.39 0.54
N SER A 25 -5.51 -24.49 -0.76
CA SER A 25 -4.48 -24.43 -1.81
C SER A 25 -3.66 -23.14 -1.67
N PRO A 26 -2.35 -23.15 -2.03
CA PRO A 26 -1.58 -21.92 -2.09
C PRO A 26 -2.27 -20.93 -3.05
N ALA A 27 -2.41 -19.68 -2.60
CA ALA A 27 -3.01 -18.61 -3.38
C ALA A 27 -2.30 -18.50 -4.74
N SER A 28 -3.08 -18.33 -5.80
CA SER A 28 -2.53 -18.17 -7.15
C SER A 28 -1.71 -16.88 -7.25
N GLU A 29 -0.78 -16.79 -8.20
CA GLU A 29 0.00 -15.55 -8.44
C GLU A 29 -0.91 -14.34 -8.71
N ALA A 30 -2.08 -14.57 -9.31
CA ALA A 30 -3.10 -13.55 -9.51
C ALA A 30 -3.75 -13.09 -8.19
N GLU A 31 -4.04 -14.01 -7.27
CA GLU A 31 -4.56 -13.67 -5.93
C GLU A 31 -3.49 -13.03 -5.04
N PHE A 32 -2.24 -13.49 -5.12
CA PHE A 32 -1.12 -12.83 -4.45
C PHE A 32 -0.95 -11.39 -4.96
N ASN A 33 -1.01 -11.17 -6.28
CA ASN A 33 -0.97 -9.84 -6.86
C ASN A 33 -2.19 -8.99 -6.48
N ASP A 34 -3.38 -9.58 -6.31
CA ASP A 34 -4.56 -8.86 -5.78
C ASP A 34 -4.41 -8.51 -4.29
N ILE A 35 -3.79 -9.38 -3.48
CA ILE A 35 -3.52 -9.15 -2.06
C ILE A 35 -2.42 -8.12 -1.88
N VAL A 36 -1.34 -8.17 -2.68
CA VAL A 36 -0.28 -7.14 -2.69
C VAL A 36 -0.85 -5.79 -3.14
N LYS A 37 -1.76 -5.76 -4.11
CA LYS A 37 -2.49 -4.53 -4.46
C LYS A 37 -3.36 -4.00 -3.33
N ARG A 38 -3.78 -4.82 -2.36
CA ARG A 38 -4.49 -4.36 -1.16
C ARG A 38 -3.55 -3.95 -0.03
N ALA A 39 -2.24 -4.12 -0.20
CA ALA A 39 -1.27 -3.63 0.77
C ALA A 39 -1.24 -2.10 0.75
N GLU A 40 -0.76 -1.52 1.85
CA GLU A 40 -0.43 -0.10 1.87
C GLU A 40 0.73 0.19 0.90
N GLY A 41 0.69 1.37 0.30
CA GLY A 41 1.69 1.85 -0.65
C GLY A 41 2.04 3.30 -0.41
N ILE A 42 3.23 3.72 -0.87
CA ILE A 42 3.66 5.12 -0.87
C ILE A 42 4.07 5.51 -2.28
N HIS A 43 3.54 6.62 -2.78
CA HIS A 43 3.88 7.15 -4.11
C HIS A 43 4.66 8.45 -4.01
N LEU A 44 5.69 8.57 -4.83
CA LEU A 44 6.44 9.80 -5.05
C LEU A 44 5.89 10.43 -6.32
N VAL A 45 5.16 11.53 -6.17
CA VAL A 45 4.25 12.06 -7.19
C VAL A 45 4.70 13.43 -7.63
N ASN A 46 4.64 13.69 -8.94
CA ASN A 46 4.79 15.03 -9.50
C ASN A 46 3.47 15.53 -10.06
N CYS A 47 3.00 16.66 -9.56
CA CYS A 47 1.76 17.31 -9.96
C CYS A 47 2.06 18.49 -10.88
N LYS A 48 1.36 18.58 -12.01
CA LYS A 48 1.56 19.62 -13.03
C LYS A 48 0.25 20.31 -13.41
N ASN A 49 0.29 21.63 -13.47
CA ASN A 49 -0.74 22.46 -14.08
C ASN A 49 -0.08 23.46 -15.06
N GLY A 50 -0.02 23.08 -16.33
CA GLY A 50 0.75 23.79 -17.35
C GLY A 50 2.26 23.57 -17.27
N ALA A 51 3.03 24.48 -17.85
CA ALA A 51 4.49 24.32 -17.99
C ALA A 51 5.30 24.68 -16.74
N THR A 52 4.82 25.61 -15.93
CA THR A 52 5.59 26.22 -14.83
C THR A 52 5.09 25.83 -13.44
N ASN A 53 3.82 25.42 -13.31
CA ASN A 53 3.27 25.05 -12.01
C ASN A 53 3.47 23.56 -11.80
N ILE A 54 4.58 23.22 -11.16
CA ILE A 54 4.97 21.85 -10.87
C ILE A 54 5.37 21.75 -9.40
N TYR A 55 4.82 20.75 -8.71
CA TYR A 55 5.25 20.43 -7.35
C TYR A 55 5.38 18.91 -7.16
N SER A 56 6.15 18.54 -6.15
CA SER A 56 6.33 17.15 -5.73
C SER A 56 5.59 16.91 -4.41
N VAL A 57 5.02 15.72 -4.28
CA VAL A 57 4.29 15.27 -3.08
C VAL A 57 4.54 13.79 -2.87
N VAL A 58 4.68 13.38 -1.61
CA VAL A 58 4.70 11.97 -1.22
C VAL A 58 3.32 11.63 -0.68
N VAL A 59 2.72 10.57 -1.23
CA VAL A 59 1.34 10.17 -0.96
C VAL A 59 1.33 8.79 -0.31
N TYR A 60 0.68 8.69 0.84
CA TYR A 60 0.41 7.42 1.51
C TYR A 60 -0.96 6.89 1.11
N CYS A 61 -1.01 5.61 0.76
CA CYS A 61 -2.20 4.88 0.36
C CYS A 61 -2.38 3.71 1.30
N ALA A 62 -3.47 3.69 2.09
CA ALA A 62 -3.78 2.55 2.94
C ALA A 62 -4.16 1.28 2.13
N ASN A 63 -4.54 1.47 0.86
CA ASN A 63 -4.80 0.43 -0.12
C ASN A 63 -4.28 0.94 -1.48
N ASP A 64 -3.13 0.44 -1.92
CA ASP A 64 -2.44 0.85 -3.16
C ASP A 64 -3.34 0.70 -4.40
N GLY A 65 -4.12 -0.38 -4.47
CA GLY A 65 -5.07 -0.67 -5.53
C GLY A 65 -6.27 0.27 -5.59
N ASN A 66 -6.41 1.17 -4.61
CA ASN A 66 -7.40 2.24 -4.60
C ASN A 66 -6.74 3.55 -4.13
N CYS A 67 -5.78 4.06 -4.91
CA CYS A 67 -5.13 5.35 -4.64
C CYS A 67 -5.26 6.37 -5.78
N ASN A 68 -6.36 6.30 -6.53
CA ASN A 68 -6.62 7.15 -7.68
C ASN A 68 -7.41 8.44 -7.34
N PHE A 69 -7.20 8.98 -6.14
CA PHE A 69 -7.88 10.18 -5.66
C PHE A 69 -6.94 11.07 -4.84
N PRO A 70 -7.21 12.39 -4.75
CA PRO A 70 -6.41 13.30 -3.94
C PRO A 70 -6.33 12.83 -2.49
N PRO A 71 -5.12 12.73 -1.90
CA PRO A 71 -4.97 12.30 -0.52
C PRO A 71 -5.54 13.32 0.46
N SER A 72 -5.98 12.83 1.63
CA SER A 72 -6.22 13.70 2.78
C SER A 72 -4.91 14.33 3.27
N SER A 73 -4.97 15.44 3.99
CA SER A 73 -3.78 16.14 4.52
C SER A 73 -2.92 15.30 5.47
N GLY A 74 -3.48 14.25 6.08
CA GLY A 74 -2.75 13.28 6.90
C GLY A 74 -1.93 12.28 6.09
N ASN A 75 -2.31 12.07 4.83
CA ASN A 75 -1.76 11.06 3.93
C ASN A 75 -0.90 11.67 2.82
N ALA A 76 -0.52 12.94 2.96
CA ALA A 76 0.36 13.63 2.04
C ALA A 76 1.43 14.37 2.82
N CYS A 77 2.62 14.45 2.24
CA CYS A 77 3.65 15.38 2.69
C CYS A 77 4.38 15.98 1.50
N HIS A 78 4.79 17.24 1.66
CA HIS A 78 5.49 18.00 0.63
C HIS A 78 6.97 18.09 1.00
N PRO A 79 7.85 17.33 0.34
CA PRO A 79 9.26 17.27 0.72
C PRO A 79 10.03 18.55 0.36
N THR A 80 9.46 19.38 -0.51
CA THR A 80 9.95 20.71 -0.89
C THR A 80 8.76 21.57 -1.34
N SER A 81 8.95 22.88 -1.48
CA SER A 81 7.93 23.82 -1.98
C SER A 81 7.76 23.80 -3.51
N GLY A 82 8.55 22.98 -4.22
CA GLY A 82 8.54 22.89 -5.69
C GLY A 82 8.76 21.47 -6.17
N VAL A 83 9.61 21.29 -7.19
CA VAL A 83 9.94 19.97 -7.74
C VAL A 83 11.11 19.36 -6.96
N MET A 84 10.96 18.11 -6.58
CA MET A 84 12.00 17.31 -5.95
C MET A 84 12.80 16.53 -6.99
N ALA A 85 14.11 16.48 -6.82
CA ALA A 85 14.94 15.43 -7.41
C ALA A 85 14.84 14.20 -6.52
N TRP A 86 14.20 13.14 -7.01
CA TRP A 86 13.91 11.93 -6.24
C TRP A 86 15.12 11.00 -6.10
N GLU A 87 16.02 11.06 -7.08
CA GLU A 87 17.16 10.16 -7.26
C GLU A 87 18.46 10.72 -6.65
N GLY A 88 19.42 9.83 -6.38
CA GLY A 88 20.82 10.21 -6.14
C GLY A 88 21.19 10.51 -4.69
N GLY A 89 20.33 10.18 -3.72
CA GLY A 89 20.67 10.25 -2.30
C GLY A 89 19.52 9.86 -1.37
N GLY A 90 19.85 9.76 -0.08
CA GLY A 90 18.89 9.55 0.99
C GLY A 90 18.07 10.82 1.25
N GLN A 91 16.74 10.69 1.22
CA GLN A 91 15.79 11.78 1.42
C GLN A 91 14.66 11.33 2.36
N SER A 92 13.88 12.29 2.87
CA SER A 92 12.75 11.99 3.73
C SER A 92 11.66 13.06 3.67
N CYS A 93 10.46 12.69 4.09
CA CYS A 93 9.29 13.55 4.12
C CYS A 93 8.42 13.20 5.34
N GLY A 94 8.04 14.21 6.11
CA GLY A 94 7.25 14.07 7.33
C GLY A 94 5.77 14.33 7.08
N PHE A 95 4.92 13.37 7.40
CA PHE A 95 3.47 13.53 7.38
C PHE A 95 3.00 14.31 8.61
N SER A 96 1.85 14.96 8.48
CA SER A 96 1.25 15.73 9.59
C SER A 96 0.83 14.85 10.78
N THR A 97 0.78 13.53 10.59
CA THR A 97 0.57 12.51 11.64
C THR A 97 1.81 12.27 12.51
N GLY A 98 2.98 12.78 12.13
CA GLY A 98 4.25 12.58 12.82
C GLY A 98 5.08 11.38 12.31
N VAL A 99 4.55 10.61 11.35
CA VAL A 99 5.32 9.56 10.66
C VAL A 99 6.21 10.20 9.60
N TYR A 100 7.44 9.69 9.46
CA TYR A 100 8.36 10.07 8.39
C TYR A 100 8.51 8.91 7.43
N PHE A 101 8.47 9.17 6.14
CA PHE A 101 8.95 8.22 5.13
C PHE A 101 10.30 8.69 4.62
N SER A 102 11.29 7.79 4.64
CA SER A 102 12.62 8.01 4.09
C SER A 102 12.84 7.09 2.90
N TRP A 103 13.59 7.55 1.90
CA TRP A 103 13.92 6.76 0.71
C TRP A 103 15.34 7.03 0.22
N ASN A 104 15.85 6.09 -0.57
CA ASN A 104 17.06 6.22 -1.36
C ASN A 104 16.85 5.56 -2.72
N ILE A 105 16.88 6.34 -3.80
CA ILE A 105 16.67 5.88 -5.18
C ILE A 105 17.98 6.03 -5.95
N GLN A 106 18.32 5.00 -6.74
CA GLN A 106 19.49 5.00 -7.63
C GLN A 106 19.50 6.24 -8.55
N SER A 107 20.66 6.87 -8.72
CA SER A 107 20.80 8.08 -9.54
C SER A 107 20.39 7.91 -11.01
N ASP A 108 20.43 6.68 -11.53
CA ASP A 108 20.07 6.33 -12.89
C ASP A 108 18.66 5.71 -13.00
N ALA A 109 17.85 5.77 -11.94
CA ALA A 109 16.54 5.11 -11.86
C ALA A 109 15.60 5.42 -13.04
N GLN A 110 15.56 6.66 -13.54
CA GLN A 110 14.72 7.02 -14.69
C GLN A 110 15.10 6.32 -15.99
N SER A 111 16.36 5.87 -16.11
CA SER A 111 16.82 5.11 -17.29
C SER A 111 16.41 3.64 -17.26
N LYS A 112 15.94 3.13 -16.12
CA LYS A 112 15.53 1.74 -15.96
C LYS A 112 14.17 1.47 -16.62
N PRO A 113 13.85 0.22 -17.00
CA PRO A 113 12.49 -0.13 -17.41
C PRO A 113 11.46 0.16 -16.31
N ASN A 114 10.23 0.45 -16.69
CA ASN A 114 9.12 0.62 -15.73
C ASN A 114 8.98 -0.65 -14.88
N TYR A 115 8.52 -0.49 -13.64
CA TYR A 115 8.31 -1.55 -12.66
C TYR A 115 9.59 -2.25 -12.20
N THR A 116 10.76 -1.69 -12.51
CA THR A 116 12.04 -2.18 -11.98
C THR A 116 12.25 -1.63 -10.57
N LYS A 117 12.75 -2.48 -9.66
CA LYS A 117 13.22 -2.03 -8.34
C LYS A 117 14.43 -1.12 -8.51
N VAL A 118 14.34 0.09 -8.00
CA VAL A 118 15.34 1.17 -8.15
C VAL A 118 15.80 1.77 -6.83
N GLY A 119 15.23 1.33 -5.71
CA GLY A 119 15.59 1.86 -4.41
C GLY A 119 14.94 1.10 -3.26
N SER A 120 15.09 1.69 -2.09
CA SER A 120 14.50 1.22 -0.84
C SER A 120 14.02 2.42 -0.02
N GLY A 121 12.99 2.22 0.79
CA GLY A 121 12.49 3.21 1.72
C GLY A 121 11.98 2.59 3.00
N GLY A 122 11.58 3.43 3.95
CA GLY A 122 11.11 2.97 5.25
C GLY A 122 10.48 4.09 6.06
N ASN A 123 9.59 3.71 6.99
CA ASN A 123 8.92 4.65 7.88
C ASN A 123 9.24 4.43 9.38
N GLY A 124 10.26 3.62 9.67
CA GLY A 124 10.63 3.21 11.03
C GLY A 124 9.78 2.08 11.61
N PHE A 125 8.66 1.73 10.99
CA PHE A 125 7.82 0.58 11.34
C PHE A 125 7.99 -0.58 10.36
N ARG A 126 8.21 -0.25 9.08
CA ARG A 126 8.44 -1.22 8.01
C ARG A 126 9.35 -0.64 6.94
N ASP A 127 9.95 -1.56 6.20
CA ASP A 127 10.72 -1.29 4.99
C ASP A 127 9.84 -1.45 3.75
N TYR A 128 10.25 -0.80 2.67
CA TYR A 128 9.59 -0.84 1.37
C TYR A 128 10.63 -0.99 0.26
N ASP A 129 10.25 -1.73 -0.77
CA ASP A 129 10.98 -1.75 -2.03
C ASP A 129 10.41 -0.67 -2.95
N ILE A 130 11.29 0.15 -3.53
CA ILE A 130 10.88 1.25 -4.40
C ILE A 130 11.08 0.87 -5.86
N TYR A 131 10.03 1.07 -6.65
CA TYR A 131 9.96 0.73 -8.05
C TYR A 131 9.73 1.98 -8.90
N LYS A 132 10.33 1.99 -10.10
CA LYS A 132 10.00 3.00 -11.12
C LYS A 132 8.57 2.79 -11.59
N ASP A 133 7.78 3.85 -11.60
CA ASP A 133 6.43 3.84 -12.14
C ASP A 133 6.45 4.13 -13.66
N ASP A 134 5.34 3.87 -14.34
CA ASP A 134 5.16 4.21 -15.76
C ASP A 134 4.71 5.67 -15.99
N GLN A 135 4.54 6.46 -14.92
CA GLN A 135 4.15 7.87 -14.97
C GLN A 135 2.74 8.09 -15.50
N HIS A 136 1.86 7.13 -15.24
CA HIS A 136 0.43 7.31 -15.40
C HIS A 136 -0.09 8.42 -14.48
N GLU A 137 -1.22 9.02 -14.87
CA GLU A 137 -1.94 9.91 -13.97
C GLU A 137 -2.55 9.09 -12.84
N MET A 138 -2.12 9.39 -11.62
CA MET A 138 -2.62 8.77 -10.40
C MET A 138 -3.92 9.45 -9.97
N TYR A 139 -3.93 10.79 -9.91
CA TYR A 139 -5.14 11.57 -9.61
C TYR A 139 -5.04 12.98 -10.21
N SER A 140 -6.17 13.67 -10.23
CA SER A 140 -6.24 15.11 -10.48
C SER A 140 -6.69 15.84 -9.21
N ASP A 141 -5.99 16.90 -8.81
CA ASP A 141 -6.35 17.67 -7.62
C ASP A 141 -7.47 18.70 -7.89
N SER A 142 -8.03 19.28 -6.82
CA SER A 142 -9.11 20.27 -6.92
C SER A 142 -8.70 21.58 -7.62
N ASN A 143 -7.40 21.82 -7.78
CA ASN A 143 -6.83 23.00 -8.44
C ASN A 143 -6.45 22.71 -9.91
N GLY A 144 -6.82 21.53 -10.43
CA GLY A 144 -6.58 21.13 -11.81
C GLY A 144 -5.16 20.67 -12.11
N TYR A 145 -4.38 20.29 -11.11
CA TYR A 145 -3.08 19.63 -11.35
C TYR A 145 -3.30 18.16 -11.69
N SER A 146 -2.68 17.71 -12.77
CA SER A 146 -2.54 16.28 -13.11
C SER A 146 -1.32 15.73 -12.36
N CYS A 147 -1.57 14.79 -11.45
CA CYS A 147 -0.57 14.22 -10.55
C CYS A 147 -0.17 12.83 -11.02
N LYS A 148 1.12 12.67 -11.35
CA LYS A 148 1.68 11.43 -11.90
C LYS A 148 2.57 10.73 -10.89
N SER A 149 2.34 9.44 -10.70
CA SER A 149 3.21 8.58 -9.90
C SER A 149 4.55 8.44 -10.62
N ILE A 150 5.66 8.81 -9.98
CA ILE A 150 7.01 8.69 -10.57
C ILE A 150 7.69 7.42 -10.07
N TYR A 151 7.51 7.15 -8.78
CA TYR A 151 7.94 5.94 -8.10
C TYR A 151 6.85 5.51 -7.12
N TYR A 152 6.78 4.21 -6.85
CA TYR A 152 5.93 3.65 -5.82
C TYR A 152 6.74 2.71 -4.92
N ALA A 153 6.33 2.61 -3.66
CA ALA A 153 6.98 1.83 -2.63
C ALA A 153 5.98 0.88 -1.99
N ILE A 154 6.28 -0.42 -2.01
CA ILE A 154 5.43 -1.51 -1.49
C ILE A 154 6.21 -2.48 -0.60
#